data_AF-A0A660SF52-F1
#
_entry.id   AF-A0A660SF52-F1
#
_cell.length_a   1.000
_cell.length_b   1.000
_cell.length_c   1.000
_cell.angle_alpha   90.00
_cell.angle_beta   90.00
_cell.angle_gamma   90.00
#
_symmetry.space_group_name_H-M   'P 1'
#
loop_
_entity.id
_entity.type
_entity.pdbx_description
1 polymer ?
#
loop_
_entity_poly.entity_id
_entity_poly.type
_entity_poly.pdbx_seq_one_letter_code
_entity_poly.pdbx_strand_id
1 'polypeptide(L)' 'SAGTQFFVVHQDAHKLDGRYAAFGMLIEGFDVLDAVASVKTTARDLENKPLEPQIIKSIRIVEDRG' A
#
# COMPACT_ATOMS: atom_id res chain seq x y z
N SER A 1 1.87 15.63 8.24
CA SER A 1 2.56 16.05 7.02
C SER A 1 2.76 14.82 6.15
N ALA A 2 2.22 14.81 4.93
CA ALA A 2 2.37 13.72 3.95
C ALA A 2 3.10 14.29 2.74
N GLY A 3 4.44 14.21 2.75
CA GLY A 3 5.25 14.75 1.66
C GLY A 3 5.29 13.79 0.46
N THR A 4 5.78 12.57 0.70
CA THR A 4 6.05 11.58 -0.35
C THR A 4 5.59 10.17 0.02
N GLN A 5 5.18 9.95 1.26
CA GLN A 5 4.72 8.65 1.73
C GLN A 5 3.24 8.46 1.42
N PHE A 6 2.90 7.27 0.96
CA PHE A 6 1.53 6.80 0.79
C PHE A 6 1.43 5.36 1.29
N PHE A 7 0.21 4.86 1.46
CA PHE A 7 -0.05 3.46 1.78
C PHE A 7 -1.27 2.98 0.99
N VAL A 8 -1.33 1.66 0.79
CA VAL A 8 -2.48 0.98 0.18
C VAL A 8 -3.19 0.21 1.28
N VAL A 9 -4.51 0.36 1.37
CA VAL A 9 -5.34 -0.33 2.35
C VAL A 9 -5.65 -1.73 1.83
N HIS A 10 -5.31 -2.76 2.61
CA HIS A 10 -5.52 -4.17 2.23
C HIS A 10 -6.96 -4.65 2.45
N GLN A 11 -7.60 -4.17 3.51
CA GLN A 11 -8.97 -4.50 3.90
C GLN A 11 -9.66 -3.27 4.50
N ASP A 12 -10.98 -3.30 4.62
CA ASP A 12 -11.78 -2.20 5.14
C ASP A 12 -11.19 -1.58 6.42
N ALA A 13 -10.96 -0.26 6.35
CA ALA A 13 -10.23 0.48 7.38
C ALA A 13 -10.93 1.77 7.79
N HIS A 14 -12.21 1.67 8.18
CA HIS A 14 -13.05 2.82 8.60
C HIS A 14 -12.41 3.75 9.64
N LYS A 15 -11.48 3.23 10.45
CA LYS A 15 -10.69 4.03 11.41
C LYS A 15 -9.84 5.13 10.75
N LEU A 16 -9.62 5.08 9.44
CA LEU A 16 -8.83 6.03 8.66
C LEU A 16 -9.67 7.14 8.03
N ASP A 17 -10.99 6.97 7.99
CA ASP A 17 -11.92 7.91 7.37
C ASP A 17 -11.83 9.28 8.05
N GLY A 18 -11.73 10.34 7.26
CA GLY A 18 -11.55 11.72 7.74
C GLY A 18 -10.17 12.02 8.36
N ARG A 19 -9.28 11.02 8.50
CA ARG A 19 -7.91 11.19 9.02
C ARG A 19 -6.83 11.19 7.94
N TYR A 20 -7.08 10.48 6.85
CA TYR A 20 -6.18 10.41 5.70
C TYR A 20 -6.94 10.72 4.41
N ALA A 21 -6.31 11.48 3.52
CA ALA A 21 -6.88 11.79 2.21
C ALA A 21 -6.68 10.60 1.28
N ALA A 22 -7.78 9.95 0.89
CA ALA A 22 -7.76 9.00 -0.21
C ALA A 22 -7.62 9.76 -1.54
N PHE A 23 -6.65 9.38 -2.36
CA PHE A 23 -6.37 10.02 -3.66
C PHE A 23 -6.39 9.03 -4.85
N GLY A 24 -6.68 7.76 -4.59
CA GLY A 24 -6.76 6.71 -5.61
C GLY A 24 -7.30 5.41 -5.03
N MET A 25 -7.60 4.46 -5.91
CA MET A 25 -8.03 3.11 -5.54
C MET A 25 -7.32 2.08 -6.42
N LEU A 26 -7.15 0.87 -5.91
CA LEU A 26 -6.66 -0.25 -6.69
C LEU A 26 -7.75 -0.70 -7.67
N ILE A 27 -7.42 -0.79 -8.95
CA ILE A 27 -8.34 -1.25 -10.01
C ILE A 27 -7.97 -2.65 -10.54
N GLU A 28 -6.72 -3.06 -10.37
CA GLU A 28 -6.17 -4.36 -10.79
C GLU A 28 -5.01 -4.78 -9.88
N GLY A 29 -4.62 -6.06 -9.90
CA GLY A 29 -3.47 -6.57 -9.12
C GLY A 29 -3.76 -6.83 -7.63
N PHE A 30 -4.99 -7.21 -7.29
CA PHE A 30 -5.38 -7.55 -5.91
C PHE A 30 -4.63 -8.79 -5.37
N ASP A 31 -4.30 -9.74 -6.23
CA ASP A 31 -3.45 -10.89 -5.91
C ASP A 31 -2.02 -10.48 -5.51
N VAL A 32 -1.48 -9.44 -6.16
CA VAL A 32 -0.19 -8.85 -5.78
C VAL A 32 -0.29 -8.14 -4.43
N LEU A 33 -1.39 -7.43 -4.17
CA LEU A 33 -1.64 -6.81 -2.86
C LEU A 33 -1.68 -7.87 -1.76
N ASP A 34 -2.39 -8.98 -1.97
CA ASP A 34 -2.42 -10.12 -1.04
C ASP A 34 -1.02 -10.71 -0.82
N ALA A 35 -0.26 -10.91 -1.90
CA ALA A 35 1.10 -11.44 -1.82
C ALA A 35 2.01 -10.52 -0.97
N VAL A 36 1.96 -9.21 -1.19
CA VAL A 36 2.72 -8.22 -0.40
C VAL A 36 2.27 -8.19 1.07
N ALA A 37 0.97 -8.27 1.34
CA ALA A 37 0.44 -8.29 2.70
C ALA A 37 0.81 -9.58 3.47
N SER A 38 1.08 -10.68 2.76
CA SER A 38 1.41 -11.99 3.33
C SER A 38 2.90 -12.22 3.62
N VAL A 39 3.79 -11.30 3.23
CA VAL A 39 5.23 -11.48 3.42
C VAL A 39 5.59 -11.56 4.90
N LYS A 40 6.65 -12.31 5.21
CA LYS A 40 7.14 -12.38 6.59
C LYS A 40 7.67 -11.02 7.02
N THR A 41 7.25 -10.58 8.19
CA THR A 41 7.69 -9.34 8.82
C THR A 41 8.38 -9.62 10.15
N THR A 42 9.09 -8.62 10.65
CA THR A 42 9.45 -8.54 12.07
C THR A 42 8.19 -8.50 12.92
N ALA A 43 8.34 -8.79 14.21
CA ALA A 43 7.24 -8.69 15.16
C ALA A 43 6.65 -7.25 15.19
N ARG A 44 5.40 -7.14 15.65
CA ARG A 44 4.65 -5.87 15.64
C ARG A 44 5.30 -4.76 16.45
N ASP A 45 5.91 -5.11 17.57
CA ASP A 45 6.71 -4.24 18.42
C ASP A 45 8.03 -3.82 17.76
N LEU A 46 8.47 -4.54 16.73
CA LEU A 46 9.59 -4.23 15.84
C LEU A 46 9.12 -3.67 14.49
N GLU A 47 8.03 -2.90 14.49
CA GLU A 47 7.52 -2.11 13.36
C GLU A 47 6.89 -2.88 12.18
N ASN A 48 6.71 -4.20 12.26
CA ASN A 48 6.21 -5.02 11.13
C ASN A 48 7.00 -4.83 9.82
N LYS A 49 8.31 -4.62 9.92
CA LYS A 49 9.17 -4.45 8.75
C LYS A 49 9.29 -5.78 7.99
N PRO A 50 9.10 -5.82 6.67
CA PRO A 50 9.37 -7.02 5.88
C PRO A 50 10.80 -7.54 6.09
N LEU A 51 10.95 -8.85 6.30
CA LEU A 51 12.27 -9.49 6.44
C LEU A 51 13.08 -9.37 5.14
N GLU A 52 12.39 -9.45 4.01
CA GLU A 52 12.92 -9.18 2.67
C GLU A 52 12.31 -7.88 2.13
N PRO A 53 13.13 -6.90 1.67
CA PRO A 53 12.62 -5.63 1.19
C PRO A 53 11.72 -5.75 -0.06
N GLN A 54 10.52 -5.17 0.00
CA GLN A 54 9.60 -5.04 -1.13
C GLN A 54 9.82 -3.67 -1.80
N ILE A 55 10.45 -3.66 -2.97
CA ILE A 55 10.94 -2.44 -3.62
C ILE A 55 10.18 -2.15 -4.91
N ILE A 56 9.58 -0.97 -5.00
CA ILE A 56 9.03 -0.44 -6.26
C ILE A 56 10.20 -0.14 -7.20
N LYS A 57 10.30 -0.89 -8.30
CA LYS A 57 11.40 -0.73 -9.29
C LYS A 57 11.15 0.41 -10.26
N SER A 58 9.89 0.62 -10.65
CA SER A 58 9.48 1.68 -11.57
C SER A 58 7.99 1.98 -11.37
N ILE A 59 7.60 3.18 -11.79
CA ILE A 59 6.21 3.61 -11.86
C ILE A 59 5.97 4.05 -13.31
N ARG A 60 4.90 3.56 -13.92
CA ARG A 60 4.48 3.97 -15.26
C ARG A 60 3.16 4.74 -15.14
N ILE A 61 3.15 5.96 -15.64
CA ILE A 61 1.93 6.74 -15.78
C ILE A 61 1.28 6.32 -17.09
N VAL A 62 0.03 5.86 -17.01
CA VAL A 62 -0.81 5.55 -18.17
C VAL A 62 -1.82 6.67 -18.33
N GLU A 63 -2.02 7.15 -19.56
CA GLU A 63 -3.09 8.10 -19.84
C GLU A 63 -4.42 7.38 -19.74
N ASP A 64 -5.30 7.85 -18.86
CA ASP A 64 -6.68 7.39 -18.84
C ASP A 64 -7.40 8.02 -20.04
N ARG A 65 -7.63 7.21 -21.08
CA ARG A 65 -8.50 7.57 -22.19
C ARG A 65 -9.93 7.30 -21.77
N GLY A 66 -10.48 8.21 -20.97
CA GLY A 66 -11.92 8.26 -20.71
C GLY A 66 -12.74 8.31 -22.00
#